data_AF-A0A7V6I4T5-F1
#
_entry.id   AF-A0A7V6I4T5-F1
#
_cell.length_a   1.000
_cell.length_b   1.000
_cell.length_c   1.000
_cell.angle_alpha   90.00
_cell.angle_beta   90.00
_cell.angle_gamma   90.00
#
_symmetry.space_group_name_H-M   'P 1'
#
loop_
_entity.id
_entity.type
_entity.pdbx_description
1 polymer ?
#
loop_
_entity_poly.entity_id
_entity_poly.type
_entity_poly.pdbx_seq_one_letter_code
_entity_poly.pdbx_strand_id
1 'polypeptide(L)'
;MKIGITYDLRTWYLERGFSMEETAEFDKEETIAAIENVLISSGFETERIGNIYQLVKKLAAGAKWDLVFNIAEGMYGDGRESAVPALLDQYRIPYVFSGPVIMGISLNKYFAR
;
A
#
# COMPACT_ATOMS: atom_id res chain seq x y z
N MET A 1 -10.57 15.08 7.08
CA MET A 1 -9.97 13.76 7.35
C MET A 1 -8.92 13.53 6.29
N LYS A 2 -7.68 13.27 6.70
CA LYS A 2 -6.55 13.05 5.80
C LYS A 2 -6.34 11.55 5.57
N ILE A 3 -6.57 11.12 4.33
CA ILE A 3 -6.42 9.73 3.89
C ILE A 3 -5.06 9.56 3.22
N GLY A 4 -4.24 8.68 3.77
CA GLY A 4 -3.03 8.21 3.11
C GLY A 4 -3.34 7.14 2.07
N ILE A 5 -2.60 7.06 0.97
CA ILE A 5 -2.76 6.01 -0.05
C ILE A 5 -1.43 5.26 -0.19
N THR A 6 -1.41 3.97 0.14
CA THR A 6 -0.24 3.10 -0.02
C THR A 6 -0.44 2.15 -1.18
N TYR A 7 0.57 2.05 -2.03
CA TYR A 7 0.52 1.34 -3.31
C TYR A 7 1.93 1.05 -3.83
N ASP A 8 2.06 0.06 -4.68
CA ASP A 8 3.30 -0.24 -5.39
C ASP A 8 3.22 0.30 -6.82
N LEU A 9 3.82 1.47 -7.05
CA LEU A 9 3.81 2.09 -8.38
C LEU A 9 4.83 1.42 -9.29
N ARG A 10 4.37 0.89 -10.42
CA ARG A 10 5.24 0.19 -11.38
C ARG A 10 6.46 1.02 -11.81
N THR A 11 6.25 2.29 -12.16
CA THR A 11 7.34 3.19 -12.60
C THR A 11 8.41 3.37 -11.54
N TRP A 12 8.04 3.39 -10.25
CA TRP A 12 8.99 3.49 -9.15
C TRP A 12 9.97 2.32 -9.13
N TYR A 13 9.50 1.11 -9.43
CA TYR A 13 10.34 -0.09 -9.50
C TYR A 13 11.15 -0.15 -10.80
N LEU A 14 10.55 0.20 -11.95
CA LEU A 14 11.29 0.24 -13.23
C LEU A 14 12.48 1.21 -13.18
N GLU A 15 12.31 2.39 -12.57
CA GLU A 15 13.38 3.37 -12.35
C GLU A 15 14.52 2.84 -11.47
N ARG A 16 14.31 1.71 -10.78
CA ARG A 16 15.27 1.06 -9.88
C ARG A 16 15.83 -0.24 -10.47
N GLY A 17 15.61 -0.48 -11.77
CA GLY A 17 16.22 -1.58 -12.51
C GLY A 17 15.43 -2.89 -12.51
N PHE A 18 14.20 -2.87 -12.02
CA PHE A 18 13.29 -4.01 -12.14
C PHE A 18 12.75 -4.12 -13.56
N SER A 19 12.41 -5.34 -13.97
CA SER A 19 11.82 -5.62 -15.28
C SER A 19 10.30 -5.38 -15.30
N MET A 20 9.76 -5.31 -16.52
CA MET A 20 8.31 -5.27 -16.74
C MET A 20 7.59 -6.53 -16.27
N GLU A 21 8.28 -7.68 -16.29
CA GLU A 21 7.73 -8.97 -15.87
C GLU A 21 7.63 -9.04 -14.35
N GLU A 22 8.70 -8.67 -13.63
CA GLU A 22 8.71 -8.64 -12.16
C GLU A 22 7.68 -7.66 -11.57
N THR A 23 7.34 -6.61 -12.32
CA THR A 23 6.44 -5.55 -11.87
C THR A 23 5.05 -5.63 -12.51
N ALA A 24 4.70 -6.77 -13.11
CA ALA A 24 3.47 -6.94 -13.87
C ALA A 24 2.20 -6.78 -13.02
N GLU A 25 2.25 -7.10 -11.73
CA GLU A 25 1.14 -7.00 -10.77
C GLU A 25 0.94 -5.55 -10.27
N PHE A 26 1.99 -4.72 -10.32
CA PHE A 26 1.99 -3.37 -9.73
C PHE A 26 1.19 -2.33 -10.49
N ASP A 27 0.68 -1.36 -9.73
CA ASP A 27 -0.24 -0.33 -10.19
C ASP A 27 0.38 0.65 -11.18
N LYS A 28 -0.49 1.17 -12.04
CA LYS A 28 -0.20 2.31 -12.91
C LYS A 28 -0.63 3.61 -12.25
N GLU A 29 0.00 4.70 -12.68
CA GLU A 29 -0.33 6.05 -12.23
C GLU A 29 -1.82 6.38 -12.37
N GLU A 30 -2.45 5.93 -13.46
CA GLU A 30 -3.87 6.12 -13.74
C GLU A 30 -4.78 5.49 -12.67
N THR A 31 -4.44 4.28 -12.17
CA THR A 31 -5.18 3.61 -11.09
C THR A 31 -5.15 4.45 -9.81
N ILE A 32 -3.96 4.91 -9.44
CA ILE A 32 -3.76 5.71 -8.23
C ILE A 32 -4.47 7.05 -8.33
N ALA A 33 -4.38 7.70 -9.49
CA ALA A 33 -5.09 8.94 -9.76
C ALA A 33 -6.61 8.76 -9.69
N ALA A 34 -7.15 7.65 -10.22
CA ALA A 34 -8.58 7.35 -10.14
C ALA A 34 -9.05 7.18 -8.70
N ILE A 35 -8.33 6.40 -7.88
CA ILE A 35 -8.64 6.22 -6.46
C ILE A 35 -8.59 7.57 -5.72
N GLU A 36 -7.52 8.33 -5.92
CA GLU A 36 -7.36 9.65 -5.29
C GLU A 36 -8.50 10.60 -5.67
N ASN A 37 -8.87 10.68 -6.95
CA ASN A 37 -9.95 11.54 -7.42
C ASN A 37 -11.30 11.17 -6.80
N VAL A 38 -11.58 9.89 -6.59
CA VAL A 38 -12.80 9.44 -5.91
C VAL A 38 -12.80 9.84 -4.43
N LEU A 39 -11.66 9.69 -3.75
CA LEU A 39 -11.53 10.10 -2.35
C LEU A 39 -11.68 11.63 -2.19
N ILE A 40 -11.05 12.41 -3.08
CA ILE A 40 -11.17 13.87 -3.10
C ILE A 40 -12.62 14.30 -3.38
N SER A 41 -13.27 13.72 -4.40
CA SER A 41 -14.66 14.06 -4.73
C SER A 41 -15.66 13.64 -3.65
N SER A 42 -15.27 12.69 -2.78
CA SER A 42 -16.00 12.32 -1.57
C SER A 42 -15.76 13.25 -0.36
N GLY A 43 -14.94 14.31 -0.52
CA GLY A 43 -14.68 15.33 0.50
C GLY A 43 -13.50 15.05 1.43
N PHE A 44 -12.61 14.12 1.07
CA PHE A 44 -11.41 13.82 1.86
C PHE A 44 -10.18 14.55 1.34
N GLU A 45 -9.25 14.85 2.25
CA GLU A 45 -7.89 15.25 1.86
C GLU A 45 -7.05 13.99 1.64
N THR A 46 -6.24 13.95 0.59
CA THR A 46 -5.44 12.77 0.26
C THR A 46 -3.94 13.06 0.33
N GLU A 47 -3.17 12.03 0.66
CA GLU A 47 -1.72 12.02 0.46
C GLU A 47 -1.30 10.68 -0.14
N ARG A 48 -0.70 10.72 -1.32
CA ARG A 48 -0.02 9.58 -1.91
C ARG A 48 1.25 9.25 -1.11
N ILE A 49 1.20 8.17 -0.35
CA ILE A 49 2.33 7.70 0.48
C ILE A 49 3.35 6.95 -0.38
N GLY A 50 2.86 6.10 -1.28
CA GLY A 50 3.66 5.16 -2.06
C GLY A 50 3.85 3.82 -1.36
N ASN A 51 4.95 3.13 -1.67
CA ASN A 51 5.17 1.76 -1.20
C ASN A 51 5.68 1.69 0.25
N ILE A 52 5.91 0.45 0.73
CA ILE A 52 6.39 0.17 2.09
C ILE A 52 7.64 0.98 2.48
N TYR A 53 8.58 1.19 1.57
CA TYR A 53 9.81 1.93 1.86
C TYR A 53 9.55 3.43 2.06
N GLN A 54 8.61 3.99 1.32
CA GLN A 54 8.19 5.38 1.46
C GLN A 54 7.35 5.58 2.73
N LEU A 55 6.46 4.63 3.03
CA LEU A 55 5.69 4.60 4.26
C LEU A 55 6.61 4.61 5.49
N VAL A 56 7.59 3.71 5.55
CA VAL A 56 8.56 3.64 6.67
C VAL A 56 9.27 4.98 6.87
N LYS A 57 9.75 5.61 5.79
CA LYS A 57 10.41 6.92 5.87
C LYS A 57 9.49 7.99 6.45
N LYS A 58 8.22 8.04 6.04
CA LYS A 58 7.25 9.03 6.53
C LYS A 58 6.85 8.76 7.98
N LEU A 59 6.61 7.50 8.34
CA LEU A 59 6.31 7.11 9.73
C LEU A 59 7.47 7.46 10.67
N ALA A 60 8.72 7.19 10.25
CA ALA A 60 9.91 7.57 11.01
C ALA A 60 10.06 9.09 11.18
N ALA A 61 9.58 9.87 10.21
CA ALA A 61 9.51 11.34 10.29
C ALA A 61 8.31 11.86 11.12
N GLY A 62 7.51 10.98 11.72
CA GLY A 62 6.36 11.36 12.55
C GLY A 62 5.09 11.69 11.75
N ALA A 63 5.02 11.32 10.47
CA ALA A 63 3.80 11.49 9.69
C ALA A 63 2.66 10.63 10.27
N LYS A 64 1.45 11.15 10.16
CA LYS A 64 0.22 10.50 10.60
C LYS A 64 -0.92 10.79 9.62
N TRP A 65 -1.83 9.83 9.50
CA TRP A 65 -3.06 9.92 8.73
C TRP A 65 -4.23 9.50 9.60
N ASP A 66 -5.42 9.97 9.25
CA ASP A 66 -6.65 9.58 9.95
C ASP A 66 -7.12 8.19 9.51
N LEU A 67 -6.79 7.80 8.27
CA LEU A 67 -7.06 6.49 7.66
C LEU A 67 -6.04 6.27 6.54
N VAL A 68 -5.68 5.01 6.24
CA VAL A 68 -4.91 4.66 5.04
C VAL A 68 -5.72 3.76 4.11
N PHE A 69 -5.86 4.19 2.85
CA PHE A 69 -6.34 3.37 1.74
C PHE A 69 -5.18 2.50 1.23
N ASN A 70 -5.10 1.24 1.71
CA ASN A 70 -3.98 0.36 1.38
C ASN A 70 -4.29 -0.59 0.23
N ILE A 71 -3.50 -0.51 -0.82
CA ILE A 71 -3.47 -1.49 -1.92
C ILE A 71 -2.02 -1.93 -2.24
N ALA A 72 -1.08 -1.70 -1.32
CA ALA A 72 0.31 -2.12 -1.50
C ALA A 72 0.42 -3.64 -1.39
N GLU A 73 1.19 -4.23 -2.31
CA GLU A 73 1.47 -5.66 -2.39
C GLU A 73 2.85 -6.01 -1.83
N GLY A 74 3.84 -5.14 -2.03
CA GLY A 74 5.25 -5.44 -1.80
C GLY A 74 5.83 -6.42 -2.83
N MET A 75 7.16 -6.50 -2.90
CA MET A 75 7.87 -7.26 -3.94
C MET A 75 8.26 -8.68 -3.50
N TYR A 76 8.62 -8.89 -2.23
CA TYR A 76 9.31 -10.11 -1.80
C TYR A 76 8.76 -10.68 -0.49
N GLY A 77 8.84 -12.01 -0.39
CA GLY A 77 8.48 -12.78 0.80
C GLY A 77 7.04 -13.30 0.79
N ASP A 78 6.82 -14.44 1.45
CA ASP A 78 5.53 -15.14 1.50
C ASP A 78 4.39 -14.31 2.12
N GLY A 79 4.72 -13.29 2.91
CA GLY A 79 3.78 -12.38 3.56
C GLY A 79 3.88 -10.95 3.06
N ARG A 80 4.35 -10.71 1.83
CA ARG A 80 4.63 -9.35 1.31
C ARG A 80 3.47 -8.36 1.50
N GLU A 81 2.24 -8.80 1.24
CA GLU A 81 1.02 -7.96 1.34
C GLU A 81 0.63 -7.67 2.81
N SER A 82 1.23 -8.36 3.77
CA SER A 82 1.02 -8.13 5.20
C SER A 82 1.84 -6.95 5.73
N ALA A 83 2.88 -6.52 5.01
CA ALA A 83 3.87 -5.59 5.54
C ALA A 83 3.29 -4.21 5.87
N VAL A 84 2.52 -3.62 4.95
CA VAL A 84 1.89 -2.31 5.18
C VAL A 84 0.83 -2.38 6.29
N PRO A 85 -0.16 -3.29 6.26
CA PRO A 85 -1.12 -3.45 7.35
C PRO A 85 -0.47 -3.65 8.72
N ALA A 86 0.57 -4.50 8.80
CA ALA A 86 1.28 -4.77 10.05
C ALA A 86 1.98 -3.53 10.63
N LEU A 87 2.58 -2.68 9.78
CA LEU A 87 3.14 -1.41 10.25
C LEU A 87 2.02 -0.47 10.72
N LEU A 88 0.94 -0.33 9.96
CA LEU A 88 -0.17 0.56 10.33
C LEU A 88 -0.82 0.15 11.67
N ASP A 89 -0.95 -1.16 11.93
CA ASP A 89 -1.39 -1.71 13.22
C ASP A 89 -0.51 -1.21 14.38
N GLN A 90 0.82 -1.29 14.23
CA GLN A 90 1.78 -0.87 15.28
C GLN A 90 1.73 0.63 15.56
N TYR A 91 1.47 1.45 14.52
CA TYR A 91 1.29 2.89 14.66
C TYR A 91 -0.14 3.31 15.02
N ARG A 92 -1.06 2.34 15.19
CA ARG A 92 -2.48 2.55 15.49
C ARG A 92 -3.16 3.47 14.48
N ILE A 93 -2.83 3.30 13.21
CA ILE A 93 -3.42 4.03 12.09
C ILE A 93 -4.44 3.08 11.43
N PRO A 94 -5.73 3.42 11.39
CA PRO A 94 -6.72 2.56 10.77
C PRO A 94 -6.52 2.51 9.25
N TYR A 95 -6.90 1.39 8.64
CA TYR A 95 -6.84 1.18 7.19
C TYR A 95 -8.03 0.36 6.71
N VAL A 96 -8.27 0.40 5.41
CA VAL A 96 -9.32 -0.37 4.74
C VAL A 96 -8.83 -1.76 4.33
N PHE A 97 -9.77 -2.65 4.03
CA PHE A 97 -9.56 -4.05 3.66
C PHE A 97 -9.00 -4.91 4.82
N SER A 98 -8.38 -6.03 4.46
CA SER A 98 -7.99 -7.08 5.38
C SER A 98 -6.72 -6.75 6.16
N GLY A 99 -6.65 -7.21 7.42
CA GLY A 99 -5.47 -7.10 8.26
C GLY A 99 -4.32 -8.04 7.85
N PRO A 100 -3.13 -7.87 8.45
CA PRO A 100 -1.90 -8.54 7.99
C PRO A 100 -2.00 -10.07 7.99
N VAL A 101 -2.64 -10.66 9.01
CA VAL A 101 -2.79 -12.12 9.09
C VAL A 101 -3.58 -12.67 7.90
N ILE A 102 -4.68 -12.01 7.54
CA ILE A 102 -5.54 -12.45 6.45
C ILE A 102 -4.84 -12.25 5.11
N MET A 103 -4.11 -11.13 4.92
CA MET A 103 -3.31 -10.92 3.71
C MET A 103 -2.27 -12.03 3.52
N GLY A 104 -1.50 -12.36 4.57
CA GLY A 104 -0.49 -13.43 4.51
C GLY A 104 -1.09 -14.81 4.25
N ILE A 105 -2.23 -15.15 4.86
CA ILE A 105 -2.93 -16.41 4.60
C ILE A 105 -3.43 -16.46 3.16
N SER A 106 -4.06 -15.39 2.68
CA SER A 106 -4.69 -15.34 1.36
C SER A 106 -3.68 -15.49 0.22
N LEU A 107 -2.46 -14.99 0.41
CA LEU A 107 -1.38 -15.15 -0.55
C LEU A 107 -0.82 -16.59 -0.58
N ASN A 108 -0.87 -17.31 0.54
CA ASN A 108 -0.40 -18.68 0.62
C ASN A 108 -1.51 -19.68 0.25
N LYS A 109 -1.46 -20.19 -0.98
CA LYS A 109 -2.44 -21.15 -1.52
C LYS A 109 -2.60 -22.44 -0.71
N TYR A 110 -1.59 -22.85 0.06
CA TYR A 110 -1.69 -24.03 0.93
C TYR A 110 -2.55 -23.74 2.17
N PHE A 111 -2.45 -22.54 2.73
CA PHE A 111 -3.24 -22.12 3.89
C PHE A 111 -4.63 -21.60 3.50
N ALA A 112 -4.79 -20.99 2.32
CA ALA A 112 -6.06 -20.42 1.83
C ALA A 112 -7.06 -21.43 1.23
N ARG A 113 -6.97 -22.70 1.60
CA ARG A 113 -7.78 -23.79 1.04
C ARG A 113 -8.99 -24.16 1.88
#